data_AF-V5FIB2-F1
#
_entry.id   AF-V5FIB2-F1
#
_cell.length_a   1.000
_cell.length_b   1.000
_cell.length_c   1.000
_cell.angle_alpha   90.00
_cell.angle_beta   90.00
_cell.angle_gamma   90.00
#
_symmetry.space_group_name_H-M   'P 1'
#
loop_
_entity.id
_entity.type
_entity.pdbx_description
1 polymer ?
#
loop_
_entity_poly.entity_id
_entity_poly.type
_entity_poly.pdbx_seq_one_letter_code
_entity_poly.pdbx_strand_id
1 'polypeptide(L)'
;MSNPIEKSFNLGGSVEKALAGDFELKPVSVITEAWQLTMRHFLSFSPAVILLIAIQAVVFIIALKLQLGDVSVVLSMFQSPESLDPSIFQSIFVANFSFEVVGAPIYAGVALMAMSHAAGLSTRTGHITKGLSFMMPVILVTMINLLLQAVAGAIVPFISIYLSLAFSNAVLLVCEKRLSPIQAMWTSLRGTNKRIFSIAVIYLITMLAFVAGMMMYGLGLVVAVPFFFHAKGIIYRNMFGIRLQVVANPNAAKESSEQVNNVSDDDTPPTSGSSGGSNTFDA
;
A
#
# COMPACT_ATOMS: atom_id res chain seq x y z
N MET A 1 -10.47 -5.42 -38.68
CA MET A 1 -10.30 -5.66 -37.23
C MET A 1 -9.55 -4.46 -36.67
N SER A 2 -10.26 -3.54 -36.02
CA SER A 2 -9.69 -2.29 -35.50
C SER A 2 -9.17 -2.58 -34.10
N ASN A 3 -7.86 -2.52 -33.89
CA ASN A 3 -7.31 -2.59 -32.53
C ASN A 3 -7.88 -1.40 -31.73
N PRO A 4 -8.45 -1.61 -30.53
CA PRO A 4 -8.85 -0.51 -29.68
C PRO A 4 -7.62 0.36 -29.41
N ILE A 5 -7.75 1.68 -29.58
CA ILE A 5 -6.68 2.64 -29.35
C ILE A 5 -6.45 2.71 -27.84
N GLU A 6 -5.53 1.90 -27.34
CA GLU A 6 -5.06 1.97 -25.96
C GLU A 6 -4.23 3.24 -25.78
N LYS A 7 -4.81 4.28 -25.19
CA LYS A 7 -4.08 5.49 -24.80
C LYS A 7 -3.70 5.37 -23.32
N SER A 8 -2.41 5.18 -23.05
CA SER A 8 -1.88 5.21 -21.69
C SER A 8 -1.45 6.63 -21.32
N PHE A 9 -1.76 7.04 -20.09
CA PHE A 9 -1.34 8.33 -19.52
C PHE A 9 -0.71 8.10 -18.15
N ASN A 10 0.34 8.86 -17.84
CA ASN A 10 0.96 8.86 -16.50
C ASN A 10 0.39 10.00 -15.68
N LEU A 11 -0.34 9.67 -14.61
CA LEU A 11 -0.82 10.65 -13.65
C LEU A 11 0.27 10.96 -12.62
N GLY A 12 0.65 12.24 -12.53
CA GLY A 12 1.66 12.73 -11.57
C GLY A 12 3.07 12.73 -12.16
N GLY A 13 3.99 12.02 -11.49
CA GLY A 13 5.40 11.94 -11.86
C GLY A 13 5.70 10.93 -12.99
N SER A 14 6.97 10.56 -13.10
CA SER A 14 7.45 9.44 -13.90
C SER A 14 8.75 8.91 -13.30
N VAL A 15 9.19 7.70 -13.68
CA VAL A 15 10.47 7.15 -13.19
C VAL A 15 11.64 8.07 -13.57
N GLU A 16 11.61 8.62 -14.78
CA GLU A 16 12.63 9.53 -15.30
C GLU A 16 12.66 10.83 -14.48
N LYS A 17 11.50 11.42 -14.20
CA LYS A 17 11.38 12.62 -13.35
C LYS A 17 11.84 12.35 -11.91
N ALA A 18 11.46 11.22 -11.32
CA ALA A 18 11.90 10.82 -9.99
C ALA A 18 13.43 10.71 -9.91
N LEU A 19 14.07 10.11 -10.91
CA LEU A 19 15.52 9.94 -10.97
C LEU A 19 16.25 11.26 -11.25
N ALA A 20 15.65 12.17 -12.01
CA ALA A 20 16.15 13.53 -12.21
C ALA A 20 16.00 14.40 -10.94
N GLY A 21 15.00 14.12 -10.10
CA GLY A 21 14.61 14.98 -8.98
C GLY A 21 13.64 16.09 -9.40
N ASP A 22 13.06 15.98 -10.59
CA ASP A 22 12.09 16.92 -11.17
C ASP A 22 10.67 16.62 -10.67
N PHE A 23 10.50 16.70 -9.35
CA PHE A 23 9.21 16.60 -8.69
C PHE A 23 9.20 17.42 -7.39
N GLU A 24 8.03 17.94 -7.07
CA GLU A 24 7.76 18.60 -5.79
C GLU A 24 7.04 17.64 -4.85
N LEU A 25 7.54 17.53 -3.62
CA LEU A 25 6.89 16.77 -2.57
C LEU A 25 6.76 17.67 -1.34
N LYS A 26 5.61 18.34 -1.23
CA LYS A 26 5.26 19.21 -0.10
C LYS A 26 4.59 18.37 1.00
N PRO A 27 5.20 18.20 2.19
CA PRO A 27 4.65 17.33 3.22
C PRO A 27 3.22 17.66 3.62
N VAL A 28 2.91 18.95 3.80
CA VAL A 28 1.58 19.42 4.21
C VAL A 28 0.49 19.04 3.21
N SER A 29 0.76 19.18 1.90
CA SER A 29 -0.23 18.82 0.87
C SER A 29 -0.45 17.30 0.83
N VAL A 30 0.62 16.51 0.95
CA VAL A 30 0.52 15.04 0.97
C VAL A 30 -0.29 14.56 2.18
N ILE A 31 0.00 15.10 3.36
CA ILE A 31 -0.72 14.75 4.60
C ILE A 31 -2.20 15.14 4.53
N THR A 32 -2.49 16.33 4.02
CA THR A 32 -3.87 16.82 3.88
C THR A 32 -4.66 15.97 2.88
N GLU A 33 -4.07 15.68 1.72
CA GLU A 33 -4.68 14.82 0.69
C GLU A 33 -4.86 13.39 1.20
N ALA A 34 -3.87 12.83 1.91
CA ALA A 34 -3.96 11.50 2.50
C ALA A 34 -5.09 11.39 3.52
N TRP A 35 -5.29 12.42 4.35
CA TRP A 35 -6.38 12.48 5.31
C TRP A 35 -7.75 12.54 4.61
N GLN A 36 -7.89 13.40 3.59
CA GLN A 36 -9.11 13.51 2.80
C GLN A 36 -9.47 12.20 2.10
N LEU A 37 -8.50 11.54 1.46
CA LEU A 37 -8.72 10.24 0.82
C LEU A 37 -9.10 9.15 1.84
N THR A 38 -8.48 9.19 3.02
CA THR A 38 -8.78 8.26 4.11
C THR A 38 -10.21 8.40 4.58
N MET A 39 -10.67 9.61 4.85
CA MET A 39 -12.06 9.84 5.29
C MET A 39 -13.07 9.52 4.18
N ARG A 40 -12.75 9.87 2.92
CA ARG A 40 -13.62 9.62 1.78
C ARG A 40 -13.82 8.13 1.49
N HIS A 41 -12.75 7.34 1.57
CA HIS A 41 -12.77 5.91 1.22
C HIS A 41 -12.73 5.01 2.46
N PHE A 42 -12.99 5.56 3.65
CA PHE A 42 -12.85 4.83 4.91
C PHE A 42 -13.66 3.53 4.90
N LEU A 43 -14.93 3.58 4.49
CA LEU A 43 -15.81 2.41 4.51
C LEU A 43 -15.44 1.35 3.47
N SER A 44 -14.97 1.76 2.29
CA SER A 44 -14.58 0.82 1.22
C SER A 44 -13.19 0.22 1.46
N PHE A 45 -12.32 0.92 2.17
CA PHE A 45 -10.93 0.53 2.38
C PHE A 45 -10.67 -0.18 3.72
N SER A 46 -11.40 0.20 4.78
CA SER A 46 -11.22 -0.38 6.12
C SER A 46 -11.33 -1.90 6.17
N PRO A 47 -12.26 -2.58 5.47
CA PRO A 47 -12.32 -4.04 5.52
C PRO A 47 -11.05 -4.70 4.96
N ALA A 48 -10.44 -4.12 3.92
CA ALA A 48 -9.18 -4.63 3.37
C ALA A 48 -8.02 -4.45 4.37
N VAL A 49 -8.01 -3.32 5.09
CA VAL A 49 -7.03 -3.06 6.15
C VAL A 49 -7.23 -3.96 7.37
N ILE A 50 -8.47 -4.16 7.81
CA ILE A 50 -8.79 -5.06 8.92
C ILE A 50 -8.38 -6.49 8.56
N LEU A 51 -8.64 -6.93 7.32
CA LEU A 51 -8.19 -8.23 6.83
C LEU A 51 -6.66 -8.34 6.83
N LEU A 52 -5.94 -7.31 6.36
CA LEU A 52 -4.48 -7.26 6.41
C LEU A 52 -3.99 -7.42 7.86
N ILE A 53 -4.51 -6.63 8.80
CA ILE A 53 -4.14 -6.67 10.22
C ILE A 53 -4.43 -8.04 10.82
N ALA A 54 -5.60 -8.64 10.51
CA ALA A 54 -5.98 -9.95 11.02
C ALA A 54 -5.04 -11.06 10.51
N ILE A 55 -4.75 -11.08 9.20
CA ILE A 55 -3.79 -12.04 8.61
C ILE A 55 -2.42 -11.89 9.25
N GLN A 56 -1.97 -10.64 9.38
CA GLN A 56 -0.69 -10.30 9.98
C GLN A 56 -0.59 -10.72 11.45
N ALA A 57 -1.63 -10.48 12.25
CA ALA A 57 -1.70 -10.93 13.63
C ALA A 57 -1.66 -12.46 13.73
N VAL A 58 -2.38 -13.17 12.85
CA VAL A 58 -2.35 -14.64 12.79
C VAL A 58 -0.94 -15.15 12.47
N VAL A 59 -0.28 -14.59 11.46
CA VAL A 59 1.11 -14.96 11.10
C VAL A 59 2.05 -14.73 12.28
N PHE A 60 1.95 -13.57 12.94
CA PHE A 60 2.82 -13.23 14.07
C PHE A 60 2.61 -14.18 15.26
N ILE A 61 1.36 -14.48 15.63
CA ILE A 61 1.02 -15.40 16.73
C ILE A 61 1.50 -16.82 16.40
N ILE A 62 1.30 -17.29 15.16
CA ILE A 62 1.78 -18.61 14.74
C ILE A 62 3.31 -18.66 14.80
N ALA A 63 4.01 -17.64 14.29
CA ALA A 63 5.46 -17.59 14.32
C ALA A 63 6.02 -17.59 15.75
N LEU A 64 5.41 -16.82 16.66
CA LEU A 64 5.77 -16.84 18.09
C LEU A 64 5.54 -18.20 18.72
N LYS A 65 4.37 -18.82 18.46
CA LYS A 65 4.04 -20.14 18.99
C LYS A 65 5.02 -21.22 18.51
N LEU A 66 5.44 -21.15 17.24
CA LEU A 66 6.42 -22.08 16.69
C LEU A 66 7.80 -21.94 17.35
N GLN A 67 8.17 -20.73 17.77
CA GLN A 67 9.47 -20.47 18.35
C GLN A 67 9.52 -20.71 19.87
N LEU A 68 8.49 -20.31 20.61
CA LEU A 68 8.44 -20.36 22.07
C LEU A 68 7.65 -21.57 22.61
N GLY A 69 6.87 -22.26 21.77
CA GLY A 69 5.93 -23.31 22.17
C GLY A 69 4.68 -22.74 22.83
N ASP A 70 4.85 -21.95 23.90
CA ASP A 70 3.78 -21.24 24.60
C ASP A 70 3.96 -19.71 24.48
N VAL A 71 2.92 -19.06 23.95
CA VAL A 71 2.89 -17.60 23.75
C VAL A 71 2.74 -16.86 25.10
N SER A 72 2.28 -17.53 26.16
CA SER A 72 2.16 -16.95 27.50
C SER A 72 3.51 -16.51 28.09
N VAL A 73 4.62 -17.09 27.62
CA VAL A 73 5.99 -16.69 27.97
C VAL A 73 6.29 -15.25 27.56
N VAL A 74 5.62 -14.70 26.54
CA VAL A 74 5.76 -13.29 26.19
C VAL A 74 5.07 -12.40 27.23
N LEU A 75 4.02 -12.87 27.91
CA LEU A 75 3.34 -12.11 28.95
C LEU A 75 4.17 -12.01 30.22
N SER A 76 5.02 -13.02 30.52
CA SER A 76 5.91 -12.97 31.68
C SER A 76 6.98 -11.88 31.57
N MET A 77 7.34 -11.41 30.37
CA MET A 77 8.19 -10.22 30.19
C MET A 77 7.58 -8.96 30.83
N PHE A 78 6.26 -8.79 30.74
CA PHE A 78 5.58 -7.62 31.29
C PHE A 78 5.40 -7.70 32.80
N GLN A 79 5.39 -8.91 33.36
CA GLN A 79 5.23 -9.16 34.78
C GLN A 79 6.57 -9.18 35.52
N SER A 80 7.62 -9.68 34.87
CA SER A 80 8.96 -9.85 35.43
C SER A 80 10.02 -9.31 34.45
N PRO A 81 10.21 -7.98 34.37
CA PRO A 81 11.16 -7.35 33.45
C PRO A 81 12.63 -7.67 33.75
N GLU A 82 12.94 -8.33 34.86
CA GLU A 82 14.31 -8.68 35.27
C GLU A 82 14.76 -10.06 34.78
N SER A 83 13.83 -10.95 34.39
CA SER A 83 14.13 -12.31 33.91
C SER A 83 14.12 -12.41 32.38
N LEU A 84 14.67 -11.40 31.70
CA LEU A 84 14.63 -11.31 30.24
C LEU A 84 15.59 -12.33 29.61
N ASP A 85 15.06 -13.52 29.31
CA ASP A 85 15.76 -14.50 28.50
C ASP A 85 15.98 -13.92 27.08
N PRO A 86 17.26 -13.80 26.63
CA PRO A 86 17.59 -13.38 25.27
C PRO A 86 16.84 -14.18 24.17
N SER A 87 16.46 -15.42 24.44
CA SER A 87 15.71 -16.28 23.52
C SER A 87 14.36 -15.67 23.11
N ILE A 88 13.70 -14.93 24.01
CA ILE A 88 12.40 -14.31 23.74
C ILE A 88 12.56 -13.16 22.76
N PHE A 89 13.61 -12.34 22.89
CA PHE A 89 13.90 -11.26 21.94
C PHE A 89 14.20 -11.80 20.54
N GLN A 90 14.98 -12.88 20.45
CA GLN A 90 15.22 -13.56 19.18
C GLN A 90 13.91 -14.07 18.57
N SER A 91 13.01 -14.59 19.42
CA SER A 91 11.71 -15.10 18.97
C SER A 91 10.79 -14.01 18.43
N ILE A 92 10.74 -12.87 19.11
CA ILE A 92 10.01 -11.68 18.65
C ILE A 92 10.60 -11.19 17.32
N PHE A 93 11.92 -11.16 17.19
CA PHE A 93 12.59 -10.75 15.96
C PHE A 93 12.25 -11.68 14.78
N VAL A 94 12.32 -12.99 14.98
CA VAL A 94 11.94 -13.99 13.97
C VAL A 94 10.46 -13.86 13.60
N ALA A 95 9.58 -13.69 14.60
CA ALA A 95 8.16 -13.51 14.35
C ALA A 95 7.85 -12.22 13.57
N ASN A 96 8.56 -11.11 13.84
CA ASN A 96 8.44 -9.88 13.08
C ASN A 96 8.92 -10.05 11.63
N PHE A 97 10.03 -10.77 11.44
CA PHE A 97 10.52 -11.09 10.09
C PHE A 97 9.49 -11.94 9.31
N SER A 98 8.92 -12.97 9.93
CA SER A 98 7.87 -13.80 9.33
C SER A 98 6.61 -12.99 9.01
N PHE A 99 6.20 -12.09 9.91
CA PHE A 99 5.09 -11.16 9.70
C PHE A 99 5.26 -10.33 8.44
N GLU A 100 6.45 -9.75 8.23
CA GLU A 100 6.70 -8.90 7.07
C GLU A 100 6.81 -9.71 5.77
N VAL A 101 7.52 -10.82 5.78
CA VAL A 101 7.75 -11.63 4.57
C VAL A 101 6.45 -12.29 4.09
N VAL A 102 5.71 -12.93 4.98
CA VAL A 102 4.44 -13.60 4.64
C VAL A 102 3.34 -12.58 4.35
N GLY A 103 3.35 -11.44 5.06
CA GLY A 103 2.40 -10.35 4.85
C GLY A 103 2.66 -9.52 3.59
N ALA A 104 3.86 -9.57 3.01
CA ALA A 104 4.27 -8.70 1.90
C ALA A 104 3.32 -8.68 0.70
N PRO A 105 2.80 -9.82 0.19
CA PRO A 105 1.88 -9.82 -0.95
C PRO A 105 0.54 -9.17 -0.64
N ILE A 106 0.02 -9.37 0.57
CA ILE A 106 -1.23 -8.74 1.02
C ILE A 106 -1.02 -7.24 1.24
N TYR A 107 0.11 -6.87 1.86
CA TYR A 107 0.54 -5.48 2.00
C TYR A 107 0.63 -4.78 0.64
N ALA A 108 1.22 -5.43 -0.37
CA ALA A 108 1.29 -4.92 -1.73
C ALA A 108 -0.11 -4.71 -2.34
N GLY A 109 -1.03 -5.65 -2.12
CA GLY A 109 -2.44 -5.52 -2.53
C GLY A 109 -3.13 -4.29 -1.94
N VAL A 110 -3.01 -4.08 -0.62
CA VAL A 110 -3.56 -2.91 0.06
C VAL A 110 -2.90 -1.62 -0.43
N ALA A 111 -1.57 -1.63 -0.64
CA ALA A 111 -0.83 -0.48 -1.16
C ALA A 111 -1.27 -0.12 -2.60
N LEU A 112 -1.50 -1.10 -3.46
CA LEU A 112 -2.05 -0.89 -4.80
C LEU A 112 -3.45 -0.30 -4.76
N MET A 113 -4.31 -0.75 -3.84
CA MET A 113 -5.65 -0.18 -3.65
C MET A 113 -5.58 1.29 -3.23
N ALA A 114 -4.74 1.63 -2.27
CA ALA A 114 -4.56 3.02 -1.83
C ALA A 114 -3.96 3.91 -2.94
N MET A 115 -3.07 3.35 -3.75
CA MET A 115 -2.54 4.01 -4.94
C MET A 115 -3.64 4.28 -5.98
N SER A 116 -4.58 3.34 -6.20
CA SER A 116 -5.75 3.57 -7.06
C SER A 116 -6.62 4.73 -6.54
N HIS A 117 -6.84 4.84 -5.23
CA HIS A 117 -7.55 5.98 -4.64
C HIS A 117 -6.82 7.31 -4.86
N ALA A 118 -5.48 7.32 -4.77
CA ALA A 118 -4.67 8.50 -5.09
C ALA A 118 -4.74 8.90 -6.57
N ALA A 119 -5.08 7.96 -7.45
CA ALA A 119 -5.38 8.21 -8.86
C ALA A 119 -6.84 8.61 -9.13
N GLY A 120 -7.68 8.72 -8.10
CA GLY A 120 -9.10 9.05 -8.24
C GLY A 120 -9.99 7.88 -8.65
N LEU A 121 -9.46 6.66 -8.66
CA LEU A 121 -10.23 5.44 -8.96
C LEU A 121 -10.84 4.87 -7.69
N SER A 122 -12.02 4.28 -7.79
CA SER A 122 -12.64 3.52 -6.71
C SER A 122 -12.12 2.09 -6.66
N THR A 123 -11.98 1.51 -5.46
CA THR A 123 -11.61 0.09 -5.31
C THR A 123 -12.66 -0.71 -4.54
N ARG A 124 -12.66 -2.03 -4.76
CA ARG A 124 -13.43 -3.00 -3.97
C ARG A 124 -12.45 -3.81 -3.11
N THR A 125 -12.93 -4.32 -1.98
CA THR A 125 -12.13 -5.11 -1.03
C THR A 125 -11.45 -6.33 -1.67
N GLY A 126 -12.09 -6.94 -2.66
CA GLY A 126 -11.51 -8.05 -3.43
C GLY A 126 -10.25 -7.71 -4.23
N HIS A 127 -9.96 -6.42 -4.47
CA HIS A 127 -8.74 -6.01 -5.18
C HIS A 127 -7.46 -6.22 -4.36
N ILE A 128 -7.55 -6.53 -3.07
CA ILE A 128 -6.39 -6.88 -2.23
C ILE A 128 -5.62 -8.07 -2.79
N THR A 129 -6.28 -8.97 -3.52
CA THR A 129 -5.64 -10.16 -4.11
C THR A 129 -4.76 -9.83 -5.32
N LYS A 130 -4.85 -8.62 -5.89
CA LYS A 130 -3.98 -8.20 -7.01
C LYS A 130 -2.50 -8.17 -6.61
N GLY A 131 -2.20 -7.95 -5.33
CA GLY A 131 -0.83 -8.08 -4.80
C GLY A 131 -0.30 -9.51 -4.87
N LEU A 132 -1.17 -10.53 -4.85
CA LEU A 132 -0.78 -11.94 -4.95
C LEU A 132 -0.22 -12.30 -6.32
N SER A 133 -0.67 -11.64 -7.40
CA SER A 133 -0.10 -11.82 -8.74
C SER A 133 1.39 -11.49 -8.81
N PHE A 134 1.87 -10.64 -7.89
CA PHE A 134 3.28 -10.26 -7.76
C PHE A 134 3.93 -10.85 -6.51
N MET A 135 3.35 -11.90 -5.92
CA MET A 135 3.79 -12.49 -4.65
C MET A 135 5.30 -12.76 -4.62
N MET A 136 5.82 -13.51 -5.59
CA MET A 136 7.23 -13.92 -5.61
C MET A 136 8.21 -12.73 -5.65
N PRO A 137 8.12 -11.79 -6.61
CA PRO A 137 9.04 -10.65 -6.63
C PRO A 137 8.83 -9.70 -5.44
N VAL A 138 7.62 -9.57 -4.91
CA VAL A 138 7.34 -8.75 -3.70
C VAL A 138 7.98 -9.35 -2.45
N ILE A 139 7.88 -10.67 -2.28
CA ILE A 139 8.55 -11.40 -1.20
C ILE A 139 10.07 -11.20 -1.30
N LEU A 140 10.65 -11.35 -2.49
CA LEU A 140 12.09 -11.14 -2.70
C LEU A 140 12.53 -9.72 -2.35
N VAL A 141 11.81 -8.68 -2.82
CA VAL A 141 12.10 -7.28 -2.44
C VAL A 141 12.05 -7.11 -0.92
N THR A 142 11.02 -7.64 -0.28
CA THR A 142 10.82 -7.48 1.17
C THR A 142 11.92 -8.19 1.95
N MET A 143 12.29 -9.42 1.56
CA MET A 143 13.38 -10.16 2.20
C MET A 143 14.73 -9.45 2.05
N ILE A 144 15.08 -8.98 0.85
CA ILE A 144 16.34 -8.26 0.63
C ILE A 144 16.34 -6.96 1.45
N ASN A 145 15.23 -6.22 1.44
CA ASN A 145 15.08 -4.99 2.22
C ASN A 145 15.24 -5.24 3.73
N LEU A 146 14.62 -6.29 4.26
CA LEU A 146 14.72 -6.66 5.67
C LEU A 146 16.14 -7.08 6.06
N LEU A 147 16.80 -7.88 5.23
CA LEU A 147 18.18 -8.31 5.49
C LEU A 147 19.14 -7.11 5.51
N LEU A 148 18.99 -6.20 4.54
CA LEU A 148 19.78 -4.96 4.49
C LEU A 148 19.54 -4.11 5.74
N GLN A 149 18.28 -3.95 6.16
CA GLN A 149 17.93 -3.20 7.37
C GLN A 149 18.45 -3.86 8.65
N ALA A 150 18.43 -5.19 8.75
CA ALA A 150 18.93 -5.94 9.90
C ALA A 150 20.46 -5.79 10.02
N VAL A 151 21.19 -5.99 8.92
CA VAL A 151 22.66 -5.80 8.89
C VAL A 151 23.01 -4.35 9.19
N ALA A 152 22.34 -3.39 8.56
CA ALA A 152 22.57 -1.96 8.81
C ALA A 152 22.26 -1.58 10.26
N GLY A 153 21.16 -2.08 10.82
CA GLY A 153 20.72 -1.79 12.19
C GLY A 153 21.66 -2.36 13.24
N ALA A 154 22.29 -3.51 12.97
CA ALA A 154 23.31 -4.10 13.84
C ALA A 154 24.58 -3.25 13.94
N ILE A 155 24.91 -2.47 12.89
CA ILE A 155 26.07 -1.57 12.87
C ILE A 155 25.68 -0.19 13.42
N VAL A 156 24.66 0.45 12.82
CA VAL A 156 24.15 1.77 13.19
C VAL A 156 22.64 1.83 12.96
N PRO A 157 21.81 1.97 14.02
CA PRO A 157 20.35 2.01 13.91
C PRO A 157 19.81 3.06 12.91
N PHE A 158 20.47 4.22 12.82
CA PHE A 158 20.08 5.28 11.89
C PHE A 158 20.16 4.88 10.41
N ILE A 159 21.09 3.99 10.05
CA ILE A 159 21.22 3.51 8.67
C ILE A 159 20.02 2.62 8.33
N SER A 160 19.55 1.80 9.29
CA SER A 160 18.34 0.98 9.12
C SER A 160 17.10 1.83 8.83
N ILE A 161 16.92 2.91 9.59
CA ILE A 161 15.82 3.88 9.37
C ILE A 161 15.96 4.54 7.99
N TYR A 162 17.15 4.95 7.59
CA TYR A 162 17.36 5.51 6.25
C TYR A 162 17.01 4.51 5.14
N LEU A 163 17.43 3.24 5.27
CA LEU A 163 17.11 2.17 4.32
C LEU A 163 15.60 1.92 4.23
N SER A 164 14.89 1.92 5.37
CA SER A 164 13.43 1.75 5.39
C SER A 164 12.71 2.84 4.61
N LEU A 165 13.16 4.09 4.72
CA LEU A 165 12.66 5.22 3.94
C LEU A 165 13.03 5.08 2.46
N ALA A 166 14.31 4.80 2.16
CA ALA A 166 14.85 4.69 0.82
C ALA A 166 14.17 3.61 -0.03
N PHE A 167 13.86 2.47 0.57
CA PHE A 167 13.22 1.34 -0.10
C PHE A 167 11.70 1.30 0.04
N SER A 168 11.11 2.31 0.68
CA SER A 168 9.67 2.35 0.95
C SER A 168 8.80 2.20 -0.30
N ASN A 169 9.23 2.66 -1.48
CA ASN A 169 8.46 2.58 -2.74
C ASN A 169 8.77 1.33 -3.58
N ALA A 170 9.73 0.49 -3.18
CA ALA A 170 10.20 -0.63 -3.99
C ALA A 170 9.09 -1.66 -4.31
N VAL A 171 8.23 -1.98 -3.34
CA VAL A 171 7.10 -2.90 -3.53
C VAL A 171 6.13 -2.39 -4.60
N LEU A 172 5.75 -1.11 -4.56
CA LEU A 172 4.84 -0.52 -5.55
C LEU A 172 5.48 -0.45 -6.95
N LEU A 173 6.79 -0.18 -7.03
CA LEU A 173 7.55 -0.20 -8.28
C LEU A 173 7.58 -1.59 -8.93
N VAL A 174 7.68 -2.67 -8.14
CA VAL A 174 7.55 -4.04 -8.65
C VAL A 174 6.15 -4.27 -9.21
N CYS A 175 5.12 -3.92 -8.44
CA CYS A 175 3.75 -4.23 -8.82
C CYS A 175 3.25 -3.42 -10.03
N GLU A 176 3.55 -2.12 -10.10
CA GLU A 176 2.96 -1.24 -11.13
C GLU A 176 3.90 -0.98 -12.31
N LYS A 177 5.22 -0.86 -12.09
CA LYS A 177 6.20 -0.69 -13.18
C LYS A 177 6.80 -2.03 -13.65
N ARG A 178 6.45 -3.15 -13.02
CA ARG A 178 6.95 -4.50 -13.35
C ARG A 178 8.48 -4.58 -13.35
N LEU A 179 9.13 -3.78 -12.50
CA LEU A 179 10.59 -3.81 -12.36
C LEU A 179 11.02 -5.08 -11.64
N SER A 180 12.21 -5.60 -11.98
CA SER A 180 12.82 -6.68 -11.20
C SER A 180 13.14 -6.21 -9.78
N PRO A 181 13.19 -7.11 -8.77
CA PRO A 181 13.38 -6.73 -7.36
C PRO A 181 14.55 -5.77 -7.11
N ILE A 182 15.72 -6.07 -7.69
CA ILE A 182 16.93 -5.26 -7.53
C ILE A 182 16.76 -3.89 -8.20
N GLN A 183 16.19 -3.85 -9.41
CA GLN A 183 15.93 -2.59 -10.12
C GLN A 183 14.92 -1.72 -9.38
N ALA A 184 13.88 -2.32 -8.79
CA ALA A 184 12.88 -1.61 -8.00
C ALA A 184 13.50 -0.98 -6.75
N MET A 185 14.34 -1.72 -6.01
CA MET A 185 15.06 -1.20 -4.86
C MET A 185 16.02 -0.06 -5.24
N TRP A 186 16.81 -0.24 -6.30
CA TRP A 186 17.73 0.79 -6.77
C TRP A 186 17.02 2.07 -7.22
N THR A 187 15.91 1.90 -7.95
CA THR A 187 15.07 3.03 -8.41
C THR A 187 14.42 3.75 -7.24
N SER A 188 13.89 3.01 -6.25
CA SER A 188 13.33 3.56 -5.02
C SER A 188 14.38 4.37 -4.26
N LEU A 189 15.59 3.82 -4.06
CA LEU A 189 16.69 4.49 -3.38
C LEU A 189 17.06 5.81 -4.06
N ARG A 190 17.34 5.77 -5.37
CA ARG A 190 17.75 6.96 -6.12
C ARG A 190 16.68 8.05 -6.16
N GLY A 191 15.41 7.66 -6.34
CA GLY A 191 14.29 8.61 -6.36
C GLY A 191 14.01 9.21 -4.99
N THR A 192 13.95 8.38 -3.94
CA THR A 192 13.69 8.83 -2.57
C THR A 192 14.77 9.78 -2.07
N ASN A 193 16.04 9.51 -2.40
CA ASN A 193 17.17 10.36 -2.00
C ASN A 193 17.09 11.79 -2.52
N LYS A 194 16.37 12.06 -3.61
CA LYS A 194 16.19 13.43 -4.12
C LYS A 194 15.39 14.32 -3.17
N ARG A 195 14.47 13.73 -2.40
CA ARG A 195 13.56 14.45 -1.48
C ARG A 195 13.41 13.70 -0.15
N ILE A 196 14.49 13.10 0.35
CA ILE A 196 14.45 12.23 1.54
C ILE A 196 13.90 12.96 2.77
N PHE A 197 14.23 14.24 2.93
CA PHE A 197 13.73 15.04 4.06
C PHE A 197 12.20 15.20 4.03
N SER A 198 11.62 15.53 2.87
CA SER A 198 10.16 15.62 2.73
C SER A 198 9.49 14.28 3.03
N ILE A 199 10.05 13.18 2.55
CA ILE A 199 9.54 11.83 2.77
C ILE A 199 9.64 11.44 4.25
N ALA A 200 10.76 11.75 4.90
CA ALA A 200 10.97 11.52 6.31
C ALA A 200 9.95 12.28 7.17
N VAL A 201 9.66 13.55 6.86
CA VAL A 201 8.64 14.34 7.57
C VAL A 201 7.24 13.72 7.42
N ILE A 202 6.86 13.27 6.21
CA ILE A 202 5.56 12.63 5.97
C ILE A 202 5.44 11.33 6.79
N TYR A 203 6.47 10.49 6.76
CA TYR A 203 6.47 9.24 7.54
C TYR A 203 6.57 9.48 9.05
N LEU A 204 7.24 10.55 9.50
CA LEU A 204 7.27 10.94 10.90
C LEU A 204 5.87 11.33 11.40
N ILE A 205 5.13 12.16 10.65
CA ILE A 205 3.75 12.51 11.00
C ILE A 205 2.87 11.26 11.02
N THR A 206 3.08 10.36 10.07
CA THR A 206 2.36 9.09 10.02
C THR A 206 2.68 8.20 11.22
N MET A 207 3.94 8.12 11.63
CA MET A 207 4.37 7.43 12.86
C MET A 207 3.71 8.04 14.11
N LEU A 208 3.62 9.37 14.20
CA LEU A 208 2.91 10.03 15.30
C LEU A 208 1.41 9.68 15.32
N ALA A 209 0.77 9.57 14.15
CA ALA A 209 -0.61 9.10 14.04
C ALA A 209 -0.77 7.64 14.53
N PHE A 210 0.20 6.77 14.24
CA PHE A 210 0.24 5.41 14.80
C PHE A 210 0.37 5.42 16.33
N VAL A 211 1.28 6.23 16.88
CA VAL A 211 1.44 6.37 18.34
C VAL A 211 0.15 6.87 18.99
N ALA A 212 -0.49 7.90 18.44
CA ALA A 212 -1.77 8.40 18.91
C ALA A 212 -2.86 7.31 18.84
N GLY A 213 -2.90 6.52 17.76
CA GLY A 213 -3.82 5.41 17.62
C GLY A 213 -3.62 4.30 18.67
N MET A 214 -2.36 4.00 19.01
CA MET A 214 -2.02 3.07 20.09
C MET A 214 -2.47 3.58 21.46
N MET A 215 -2.29 4.88 21.74
CA MET A 215 -2.75 5.49 23.00
C MET A 215 -4.27 5.41 23.17
N MET A 216 -5.03 5.35 22.07
CA MET A 216 -6.47 5.12 22.05
C MET A 216 -6.84 3.62 22.10
N TYR A 217 -6.09 2.83 22.88
CA TYR A 217 -6.24 1.36 23.00
C TYR A 217 -6.21 0.62 21.64
N GLY A 218 -5.51 1.18 20.66
CA GLY A 218 -5.43 0.62 19.31
C GLY A 218 -6.63 0.92 18.42
N LEU A 219 -7.73 1.50 18.92
CA LEU A 219 -8.89 1.85 18.09
C LEU A 219 -8.55 2.88 17.02
N GLY A 220 -7.63 3.81 17.30
CA GLY A 220 -7.17 4.78 16.32
C GLY A 220 -6.32 4.18 15.20
N LEU A 221 -5.81 2.94 15.34
CA LEU A 221 -5.09 2.25 14.27
C LEU A 221 -5.97 1.96 13.05
N VAL A 222 -7.27 1.80 13.26
CA VAL A 222 -8.25 1.60 12.17
C VAL A 222 -8.24 2.78 11.22
N VAL A 223 -7.88 3.99 11.67
CA VAL A 223 -7.73 5.19 10.84
C VAL A 223 -6.26 5.45 10.46
N ALA A 224 -5.31 5.20 11.37
CA ALA A 224 -3.90 5.45 11.13
C ALA A 224 -3.30 4.55 10.02
N VAL A 225 -3.70 3.28 9.97
CA VAL A 225 -3.21 2.34 8.95
C VAL A 225 -3.71 2.76 7.54
N PRO A 226 -5.01 3.03 7.31
CA PRO A 226 -5.47 3.60 6.05
C PRO A 226 -4.74 4.88 5.64
N PHE A 227 -4.54 5.78 6.61
CA PHE A 227 -3.85 7.06 6.40
C PHE A 227 -2.42 6.84 5.90
N PHE A 228 -1.68 5.91 6.50
CA PHE A 228 -0.35 5.53 6.03
C PHE A 228 -0.36 5.03 4.58
N PHE A 229 -1.28 4.14 4.22
CA PHE A 229 -1.34 3.61 2.86
C PHE A 229 -1.72 4.68 1.83
N HIS A 230 -2.64 5.59 2.15
CA HIS A 230 -2.97 6.71 1.26
C HIS A 230 -1.80 7.69 1.10
N ALA A 231 -1.11 8.04 2.19
CA ALA A 231 0.10 8.86 2.11
C ALA A 231 1.16 8.21 1.20
N LYS A 232 1.37 6.90 1.36
CA LYS A 232 2.27 6.12 0.50
C LYS A 232 1.83 6.14 -0.98
N GLY A 233 0.54 5.97 -1.26
CA GLY A 233 -0.01 6.06 -2.62
C GLY A 233 0.20 7.43 -3.27
N ILE A 234 0.03 8.52 -2.50
CA ILE A 234 0.25 9.90 -2.98
C ILE A 234 1.74 10.17 -3.22
N ILE A 235 2.62 9.73 -2.30
CA ILE A 235 4.08 9.82 -2.49
C ILE A 235 4.46 9.13 -3.80
N TYR A 236 3.98 7.91 -4.02
CA TYR A 236 4.26 7.15 -5.23
C TYR A 236 3.75 7.87 -6.50
N ARG A 237 2.50 8.36 -6.49
CA ARG A 237 1.92 9.13 -7.60
C ARG A 237 2.76 10.36 -7.94
N ASN A 238 3.15 11.14 -6.94
CA ASN A 238 3.86 12.39 -7.16
C ASN A 238 5.32 12.15 -7.62
N MET A 239 5.96 11.07 -7.15
CA MET A 239 7.33 10.72 -7.52
C MET A 239 7.39 9.98 -8.86
N PHE A 240 6.81 8.79 -8.94
CA PHE A 240 7.01 7.82 -10.02
C PHE A 240 5.87 7.79 -11.04
N GLY A 241 4.74 8.43 -10.72
CA GLY A 241 3.54 8.45 -11.55
C GLY A 241 2.79 7.12 -11.57
N ILE A 242 1.48 7.19 -11.80
CA ILE A 242 0.62 6.00 -11.95
C ILE A 242 0.23 5.88 -13.42
N ARG A 243 0.50 4.73 -14.06
CA ARG A 243 0.02 4.46 -15.42
C ARG A 243 -1.48 4.17 -15.35
N LEU A 244 -2.26 4.96 -16.08
CA LEU A 244 -3.69 4.73 -16.30
C LEU A 244 -3.89 4.28 -17.74
N GLN A 245 -4.66 3.20 -17.91
CA GLN A 245 -5.08 2.71 -19.21
C GLN A 245 -6.58 2.97 -19.36
N VAL A 246 -6.96 3.69 -20.42
CA VAL A 246 -8.37 3.88 -20.77
C VAL A 246 -8.76 2.78 -21.73
N VAL A 247 -9.48 1.77 -21.23
CA VAL A 247 -10.07 0.74 -22.07
C VAL A 247 -11.43 1.24 -22.54
N ALA A 248 -11.54 1.58 -23.84
CA ALA A 248 -12.83 1.92 -24.42
C ALA A 248 -13.71 0.65 -24.44
N ASN A 249 -14.81 0.66 -23.68
CA ASN A 249 -15.77 -0.45 -23.70
C ASN A 249 -16.61 -0.36 -25.00
N PRO A 250 -16.45 -1.28 -25.97
CA PRO A 250 -17.17 -1.22 -27.24
C PRO A 250 -18.69 -1.46 -27.08
N ASN A 251 -19.12 -2.01 -25.94
CA ASN A 251 -20.52 -2.33 -25.68
C ASN A 251 -21.32 -1.14 -25.11
N ALA A 252 -20.64 -0.14 -24.52
CA ALA A 252 -21.30 1.07 -24.01
C ALA A 252 -21.91 1.93 -25.13
N ALA A 253 -21.38 1.85 -26.35
CA ALA A 253 -21.93 2.55 -27.52
C ALA A 253 -23.15 1.84 -28.14
N LYS A 254 -23.32 0.54 -27.88
CA LYS A 254 -24.45 -0.25 -28.38
C LYS A 254 -25.70 -0.07 -27.50
N GLU A 255 -25.53 0.01 -26.19
CA GLU A 255 -26.66 0.28 -25.27
C GLU A 255 -27.29 1.67 -25.48
N SER A 256 -26.48 2.69 -25.82
CA SER A 256 -26.98 4.02 -26.14
C SER A 256 -27.69 4.12 -27.50
N SER A 257 -27.47 3.16 -28.41
CA SER A 257 -28.13 3.14 -29.74
C SER A 257 -29.34 2.22 -29.78
N GLU A 258 -29.44 1.22 -28.89
CA GLU A 258 -30.65 0.41 -28.72
C GLU A 258 -31.75 1.13 -27.90
N GLN A 259 -31.40 2.02 -26.97
CA GLN A 259 -32.39 2.81 -26.22
C GLN A 259 -33.07 3.92 -27.05
N VAL A 260 -32.45 4.40 -28.13
CA VAL A 260 -33.06 5.44 -28.99
C VAL A 260 -34.06 4.86 -30.00
N ASN A 261 -33.94 3.57 -30.33
CA ASN A 261 -34.81 2.91 -31.31
C ASN A 261 -36.06 2.26 -30.72
N ASN A 262 -36.28 2.34 -29.40
CA ASN A 262 -37.39 1.68 -28.72
C ASN A 262 -38.27 2.67 -27.93
N VAL A 263 -38.53 3.85 -28.51
CA VAL A 263 -39.65 4.71 -28.08
C VAL A 263 -40.84 4.38 -28.96
N SER A 264 -41.64 3.41 -28.52
CA SER A 264 -43.04 3.26 -28.91
C SER A 264 -43.78 2.77 -27.67
N ASP A 265 -44.56 3.69 -27.12
CA ASP A 265 -45.67 3.56 -26.16
C ASP A 265 -45.61 2.42 -25.15
N ASP A 266 -45.17 2.71 -23.91
CA ASP A 266 -45.91 2.25 -22.74
C ASP A 266 -45.60 3.10 -21.49
N ASP A 267 -46.66 3.46 -20.76
CA ASP A 267 -46.64 4.30 -19.56
C ASP A 267 -46.06 3.54 -18.35
N THR A 268 -44.83 3.84 -17.94
CA THR A 268 -44.35 3.51 -16.58
C THR A 268 -43.34 4.53 -16.05
N PRO A 269 -43.40 4.93 -14.75
CA PRO A 269 -42.55 5.98 -14.22
C PRO A 269 -41.11 5.48 -13.98
N PRO A 270 -40.10 6.36 -14.06
CA PRO A 270 -38.71 5.95 -14.14
C PRO A 270 -38.15 5.58 -12.76
N THR A 271 -37.62 4.36 -12.62
CA THR A 271 -36.67 4.03 -11.55
C THR A 271 -35.28 4.48 -11.97
N SER A 272 -34.68 5.37 -11.18
CA SER A 272 -33.35 5.95 -11.39
C SER A 272 -32.23 4.89 -11.43
N GLY A 273 -31.75 4.57 -12.62
CA GLY A 273 -30.56 3.76 -12.84
C GLY A 273 -29.28 4.56 -12.60
N SER A 274 -28.52 4.17 -11.59
CA SER A 274 -27.13 4.61 -11.37
C SER A 274 -26.24 4.03 -12.49
N SER A 275 -25.78 4.87 -13.44
CA SER A 275 -24.78 4.47 -14.43
C SER A 275 -23.40 4.33 -13.79
N GLY A 276 -23.06 3.08 -13.45
CA GLY A 276 -21.74 2.72 -12.95
C GLY A 276 -20.75 2.55 -14.09
N GLY A 277 -20.09 3.64 -14.51
CA GLY A 277 -18.90 3.56 -15.34
C GLY A 277 -17.83 2.73 -14.62
N SER A 278 -17.41 1.61 -15.23
CA SER A 278 -16.38 0.72 -14.70
C SER A 278 -15.00 1.38 -14.74
N ASN A 279 -14.69 2.18 -13.72
CA ASN A 279 -13.38 2.78 -13.48
C ASN A 279 -12.45 1.79 -12.75
N THR A 280 -12.37 0.54 -13.21
CA THR A 280 -11.56 -0.48 -12.55
C THR A 280 -10.10 -0.41 -13.01
N PHE A 281 -9.22 -0.33 -12.02
CA PHE A 281 -7.76 -0.39 -12.16
C PHE A 281 -7.33 -1.76 -12.66
N ASP A 282 -7.00 -1.92 -13.95
CA ASP A 282 -6.30 -3.10 -14.44
C ASP A 282 -4.80 -2.79 -14.57
N ALA A 283 -3.98 -3.58 -13.87
CA ALA A 283 -2.52 -3.48 -13.81
C ALA A 283 -1.86 -4.69 -14.47
#